data_AF-A0A067DRH3-F1
#
_entry.id   AF-A0A067DRH3-F1
#
_cell.length_a   1.000
_cell.length_b   1.000
_cell.length_c   1.000
_cell.angle_alpha   90.00
_cell.angle_beta   90.00
_cell.angle_gamma   90.00
#
_symmetry.space_group_name_H-M   'P 1'
#
loop_
_entity.id
_entity.type
_entity.pdbx_description
1 polymer ?
#
loop_
_entity_poly.entity_id
_entity_poly.type
_entity_poly.pdbx_seq_one_letter_code
_entity_poly.pdbx_strand_id
1 'polypeptide(L)'
;MDFGTICSNLENGGKYMNSEDVYKDVEYIWENCNKYNSKGDYILDLMKRVKKNFMKLWMAAGLYTEQSSGSAVYQKFQRSKKMPDGCRENIMICFSKSYDI
;
A
#
# COMPACT_ATOMS: atom_id res chain seq x y z
N MET A 1 -4.71 11.28 5.32
CA MET A 1 -4.90 9.83 5.12
C MET A 1 -3.99 9.11 6.09
N ASP A 2 -4.42 7.98 6.61
CA ASP A 2 -3.68 7.12 7.53
C ASP A 2 -4.15 5.68 7.33
N PHE A 3 -3.37 4.72 7.84
CA PHE A 3 -3.66 3.30 7.62
C PHE A 3 -4.95 2.82 8.30
N GLY A 4 -5.35 3.41 9.43
CA GLY A 4 -6.63 3.10 10.06
C GLY A 4 -7.81 3.50 9.18
N THR A 5 -7.74 4.69 8.58
CA THR A 5 -8.72 5.15 7.60
C THR A 5 -8.79 4.23 6.38
N ILE A 6 -7.64 3.75 5.87
CA ILE A 6 -7.62 2.80 4.75
C ILE A 6 -8.29 1.47 5.14
N CYS A 7 -7.96 0.91 6.31
CA CYS A 7 -8.58 -0.31 6.82
C CYS A 7 -10.10 -0.18 6.93
N SER A 8 -10.63 0.89 7.55
CA SER A 8 -12.07 1.12 7.65
C SER A 8 -12.74 1.25 6.28
N ASN A 9 -12.10 1.94 5.33
CA ASN A 9 -12.63 2.10 3.97
C ASN A 9 -12.62 0.78 3.18
N LEU A 10 -11.60 -0.05 3.37
CA LEU A 10 -11.56 -1.41 2.83
C LEU A 10 -12.67 -2.25 3.43
N GLU A 11 -12.86 -2.18 4.75
CA GLU A 11 -13.87 -2.92 5.49
C GLU A 11 -15.30 -2.63 5.01
N ASN A 12 -15.59 -1.35 4.81
CA ASN A 12 -16.87 -0.87 4.30
C ASN A 12 -17.09 -1.18 2.80
N GLY A 13 -16.02 -1.49 2.05
CA GLY A 13 -16.10 -2.05 0.69
C GLY A 13 -16.55 -1.09 -0.43
N GLY A 14 -16.70 0.21 -0.15
CA GLY A 14 -17.24 1.19 -1.11
C GLY A 14 -16.22 2.12 -1.76
N LYS A 15 -15.06 2.34 -1.16
CA LYS A 15 -14.10 3.38 -1.62
C LYS A 15 -13.12 2.88 -2.68
N TYR A 16 -12.59 1.68 -2.52
CA TYR A 16 -11.49 1.16 -3.33
C TYR A 16 -12.00 0.16 -4.36
N MET A 17 -11.77 0.43 -5.63
CA MET A 17 -12.20 -0.45 -6.72
C MET A 17 -11.18 -1.55 -6.99
N ASN A 18 -9.90 -1.29 -6.69
CA ASN A 18 -8.78 -2.19 -6.93
C ASN A 18 -7.59 -1.87 -5.99
N SER A 19 -6.51 -2.64 -6.09
CA SER A 19 -5.30 -2.43 -5.26
C SER A 19 -4.51 -1.16 -5.61
N GLU A 20 -4.64 -0.61 -6.82
CA GLU A 20 -3.98 0.63 -7.22
C GLU A 20 -4.55 1.83 -6.44
N ASP A 21 -5.88 1.88 -6.24
CA ASP A 21 -6.52 2.95 -5.45
C ASP A 21 -6.03 2.96 -4.00
N VAL A 22 -5.83 1.77 -3.43
CA VAL A 22 -5.26 1.61 -2.09
C VAL A 22 -3.80 2.04 -2.08
N TYR A 23 -3.02 1.63 -3.08
CA TYR A 23 -1.61 1.98 -3.20
C TYR A 23 -1.40 3.50 -3.26
N LYS A 24 -2.23 4.23 -4.01
CA LYS A 24 -2.19 5.70 -4.06
C LYS A 24 -2.42 6.37 -2.69
N ASP A 25 -3.40 5.87 -1.92
CA ASP A 25 -3.65 6.39 -0.57
C ASP A 25 -2.46 6.06 0.38
N VAL A 26 -1.80 4.91 0.20
CA VAL A 26 -0.59 4.55 0.94
C VAL A 26 0.59 5.45 0.56
N GLU A 27 0.79 5.73 -0.73
CA GLU A 27 1.82 6.69 -1.18
C GLU A 27 1.59 8.07 -0.60
N TYR A 28 0.34 8.53 -0.59
CA TYR A 28 -0.02 9.80 0.02
C TYR A 28 0.28 9.86 1.52
N ILE A 29 0.18 8.75 2.27
CA ILE A 29 0.63 8.67 3.66
C ILE A 29 2.14 8.90 3.75
N TRP A 30 2.94 8.22 2.91
CA TRP A 30 4.39 8.36 2.92
C TRP A 30 4.84 9.77 2.53
N GLU A 31 4.23 10.37 1.51
CA GLU A 31 4.51 11.73 1.08
C GLU A 31 4.20 12.74 2.19
N ASN A 32 3.03 12.63 2.83
CA ASN A 32 2.69 13.48 3.97
C ASN A 32 3.67 13.29 5.13
N CYS A 33 4.07 12.05 5.43
CA CYS A 33 5.06 11.78 6.46
C CYS A 33 6.39 12.48 6.15
N ASN A 34 6.87 12.42 4.90
CA ASN A 34 8.08 13.14 4.49
C ASN A 34 7.91 14.66 4.47
N LYS A 35 6.71 15.16 4.15
CA LYS A 35 6.42 16.60 4.06
C LYS A 35 6.36 17.30 5.42
N TYR A 36 5.77 16.65 6.41
CA TYR A 36 5.50 17.25 7.72
C TYR A 36 6.54 16.92 8.80
N ASN A 37 7.41 15.93 8.57
CA ASN A 37 8.46 15.56 9.52
C ASN A 37 9.85 15.98 9.00
N SER A 38 10.70 16.45 9.91
CA SER A 38 12.05 16.92 9.56
C SER A 38 13.03 15.76 9.42
N LYS A 39 14.08 15.94 8.62
CA LYS A 39 15.16 14.94 8.49
C LYS A 39 15.78 14.66 9.85
N GLY A 40 15.93 13.37 10.20
CA GLY A 40 16.46 12.92 11.49
C GLY A 40 15.39 12.66 12.55
N ASP A 41 14.12 12.95 12.25
CA ASP A 41 13.01 12.54 13.12
C ASP A 41 12.86 11.01 13.10
N TYR A 42 12.74 10.41 14.28
CA TYR A 42 12.49 8.99 14.48
C TYR A 42 11.26 8.50 13.71
N ILE A 43 10.26 9.38 13.53
CA ILE A 43 9.04 9.09 12.75
C ILE A 43 9.37 8.70 11.30
N LEU A 44 10.32 9.39 10.66
CA LEU A 44 10.72 9.08 9.29
C LEU A 44 11.42 7.72 9.19
N ASP A 45 12.21 7.36 10.19
CA ASP A 45 12.91 6.07 10.23
C ASP A 45 11.98 4.91 10.55
N LEU A 46 10.94 5.14 11.37
CA LEU A 46 9.85 4.19 11.54
C LEU A 46 9.07 4.01 10.24
N MET A 47 8.71 5.10 9.56
CA MET A 47 7.99 5.04 8.28
C MET A 47 8.78 4.27 7.23
N LYS A 48 10.10 4.49 7.10
CA LYS A 48 10.95 3.74 6.16
C LYS A 48 10.89 2.24 6.42
N ARG A 49 10.89 1.81 7.69
CA ARG A 49 10.80 0.40 8.06
C ARG A 49 9.43 -0.19 7.73
N VAL A 50 8.35 0.51 8.06
CA VAL A 50 6.97 0.13 7.69
C VAL A 50 6.87 -0.01 6.18
N LYS A 51 7.31 1.00 5.42
CA LYS A 51 7.29 1.02 3.96
C LYS A 51 8.04 -0.18 3.37
N LYS A 52 9.21 -0.52 3.91
CA LYS A 52 9.99 -1.67 3.45
C LYS A 52 9.24 -3.00 3.65
N ASN A 53 8.68 -3.22 4.84
CA ASN A 53 7.93 -4.45 5.14
C ASN A 53 6.63 -4.52 4.32
N PHE A 54 5.93 -3.39 4.20
CA PHE A 54 4.73 -3.26 3.39
C PHE A 54 5.00 -3.65 1.94
N MET A 55 6.00 -3.05 1.29
CA MET A 55 6.32 -3.35 -0.10
C MET A 55 6.71 -4.83 -0.30
N LYS A 56 7.43 -5.43 0.66
CA LYS A 56 7.77 -6.85 0.61
C LYS A 56 6.53 -7.74 0.61
N LEU A 57 5.58 -7.49 1.52
CA LEU A 57 4.34 -8.27 1.62
C LEU A 57 3.42 -8.01 0.42
N TRP A 58 3.34 -6.75 -0.01
CA TRP A 58 2.52 -6.31 -1.12
C TRP A 58 2.95 -6.95 -2.45
N MET A 59 4.25 -6.99 -2.71
CA MET A 59 4.82 -7.70 -3.87
C MET A 59 4.61 -9.21 -3.76
N ALA A 60 4.79 -9.80 -2.57
CA ALA A 60 4.56 -11.24 -2.36
C ALA A 60 3.09 -11.64 -2.58
N ALA A 61 2.16 -10.73 -2.30
CA ALA A 61 0.74 -10.89 -2.57
C ALA A 61 0.35 -10.65 -4.05
N GLY A 62 1.30 -10.25 -4.90
CA GLY A 62 1.05 -9.96 -6.32
C GLY A 62 0.17 -8.73 -6.57
N LEU A 63 0.17 -7.78 -5.63
CA LEU A 63 -0.63 -6.55 -5.69
C LEU A 63 0.06 -5.46 -6.53
N TYR A 64 -0.70 -4.43 -6.92
CA TYR A 64 -0.22 -3.33 -7.78
C TYR A 64 1.06 -2.66 -7.27
N THR A 65 2.09 -2.52 -8.09
CA THR A 65 3.20 -1.60 -7.78
C THR A 65 3.49 -0.76 -9.01
N GLU A 66 3.71 0.55 -8.84
CA GLU A 66 4.28 1.35 -9.93
C GLU A 66 5.62 0.75 -10.34
N GLN A 67 5.72 0.33 -11.61
CA GLN A 67 6.99 -0.05 -12.19
C GLN A 67 7.86 1.20 -12.33
N SER A 68 8.99 1.22 -11.63
CA SER A 68 10.19 1.78 -12.26
C SER A 68 10.42 0.95 -13.53
N SER A 69 10.19 1.58 -14.67
CA SER A 69 10.45 1.10 -16.04
C SER A 69 11.43 -0.08 -16.11
N GLY A 70 10.96 -1.32 -16.31
CA GLY A 70 11.91 -2.44 -16.41
C GLY A 70 11.43 -3.84 -16.79
N SER A 71 10.15 -4.23 -16.65
CA SER A 71 9.75 -5.57 -17.08
C SER A 71 8.30 -5.67 -17.56
N ALA A 72 8.15 -5.83 -18.88
CA ALA A 72 6.88 -5.92 -19.61
C ALA A 72 5.97 -7.13 -19.23
N VAL A 73 6.39 -7.99 -18.31
CA VAL A 73 5.66 -9.22 -17.95
C VAL A 73 4.51 -8.95 -16.97
N TYR A 74 4.59 -7.91 -16.14
CA TYR A 74 3.58 -7.62 -15.10
C TYR A 74 2.49 -6.61 -15.52
N GLN A 75 2.64 -5.95 -16.68
CA GLN A 75 1.75 -4.88 -17.13
C GLN A 75 0.34 -5.33 -17.53
N LYS A 76 0.09 -6.64 -17.68
CA LYS A 76 -1.20 -7.13 -18.21
C LYS A 76 -2.28 -7.42 -17.17
N PHE A 77 -2.00 -7.40 -15.86
CA PHE A 77 -2.97 -7.97 -14.90
C PHE A 77 -4.02 -7.00 -14.34
N GLN A 78 -3.91 -5.68 -14.52
CA GLN A 78 -4.68 -4.76 -13.64
C GLN A 78 -5.31 -3.54 -14.31
N ARG A 79 -5.63 -3.63 -15.61
CA ARG A 79 -6.48 -2.61 -16.24
C ARG A 79 -7.95 -3.00 -16.09
N SER A 80 -8.58 -2.44 -15.06
CA SER A 80 -10.04 -2.38 -14.84
C SER A 80 -10.77 -3.73 -14.68
N LYS A 81 -10.73 -4.30 -13.46
CA LYS A 81 -11.77 -5.19 -12.94
C LYS A 81 -11.97 -4.90 -11.45
N LYS A 82 -13.21 -5.11 -10.98
CA LYS A 82 -13.59 -5.12 -9.56
C LYS A 82 -12.55 -5.88 -8.74
N MET A 83 -12.17 -5.35 -7.58
CA MET A 83 -11.19 -5.93 -6.67
C MET A 83 -11.43 -7.45 -6.54
N PRO A 84 -10.46 -8.30 -6.92
CA PRO A 84 -10.64 -9.75 -6.89
C PRO A 84 -10.95 -10.27 -5.49
N ASP A 85 -11.71 -11.36 -5.40
CA ASP A 85 -11.93 -12.06 -4.14
C ASP A 85 -10.58 -12.48 -3.53
N GLY A 86 -10.36 -12.17 -2.24
CA GLY A 86 -9.08 -12.36 -1.56
C GLY A 86 -8.06 -11.22 -1.70
N CYS A 87 -8.22 -10.31 -2.67
CA CYS A 87 -7.34 -9.12 -2.79
C CYS A 87 -7.44 -8.23 -1.55
N ARG A 88 -8.67 -8.03 -1.04
CA ARG A 88 -8.92 -7.26 0.19
C ARG A 88 -8.25 -7.91 1.40
N GLU A 89 -8.30 -9.22 1.52
CA GLU A 89 -7.69 -9.94 2.64
C GLU A 89 -6.15 -9.85 2.59
N ASN A 90 -5.56 -10.00 1.41
CA ASN A 90 -4.11 -9.80 1.22
C ASN A 90 -3.67 -8.38 1.58
N ILE A 91 -4.46 -7.37 1.22
CA ILE A 91 -4.20 -5.97 1.58
C ILE A 91 -4.23 -5.78 3.10
N MET A 92 -5.24 -6.34 3.79
CA MET A 92 -5.35 -6.27 5.25
C MET A 92 -4.19 -6.98 5.96
N ILE A 93 -3.76 -8.14 5.45
CA ILE A 93 -2.56 -8.85 5.94
C ILE A 93 -1.31 -7.98 5.77
N CYS A 94 -1.16 -7.31 4.62
CA CYS A 94 -0.04 -6.40 4.40
C CYS A 94 -0.02 -5.30 5.45
N PHE A 95 -1.16 -4.66 5.74
CA PHE A 95 -1.21 -3.62 6.76
C PHE A 95 -0.89 -4.15 8.15
N SER A 96 -1.54 -5.23 8.58
CA SER A 96 -1.33 -5.78 9.93
C SER A 96 0.13 -6.17 10.18
N LYS A 97 0.78 -6.84 9.22
CA LYS A 97 2.17 -7.32 9.39
C LYS A 97 3.23 -6.26 9.10
N SER A 98 2.86 -5.12 8.53
CA SER A 98 3.83 -4.03 8.26
C SER A 98 4.25 -3.29 9.54
N TYR A 99 3.49 -3.43 10.62
CA TYR A 99 3.77 -2.84 11.92
C TYR A 99 4.54 -3.75 12.88
N ASP A 100 4.73 -5.03 12.53
CA ASP A 100 5.56 -5.98 13.28
C ASP A 100 7.05 -5.75 12.95
N ILE A 101 7.60 -4.62 13.37
CA ILE A 101 8.98 -4.17 13.07
C ILE A 101 9.88 -4.12 14.31
#